data_AF-A0A970BBW1-F1
#
_entry.id   AF-A0A970BBW1-F1
#
_cell.length_a   1.000
_cell.length_b   1.000
_cell.length_c   1.000
_cell.angle_alpha   90.00
_cell.angle_beta   90.00
_cell.angle_gamma   90.00
#
_symmetry.space_group_name_H-M   'P 1'
#
loop_
_entity.id
_entity.type
_entity.pdbx_description
1 polymer ?
#
loop_
_entity_poly.entity_id
_entity_poly.type
_entity_poly.pdbx_seq_one_letter_code
_entity_poly.pdbx_strand_id
1 'polypeptide(L)'
;MGEGKPAYYVANPGSALGEAIGAAMESAIQELLSQIADEYGCHYVTSGVRKTKAGKKAKKLLMSDNYGNQYDIDGVIADAAMRPLILVESKYIRYKKHNRDKGSWICTAHSAIRKRYHSLRSSIAILAGSWSKSSIAMMESHDITIFLIPFDAISMLLADFGVNFRWGEKEKEKAYEAWEKYNLMSDEEKIQVGRAMIQLVEDKLTRRIEAILDDSVEREIEKIIVELVSNLGEVKVIEFESVDEAIEFLEREDIDSVFLKTDSLTLFDPPPEYG
;
A
#
# COMPACT_ATOMS: atom_id res chain seq x y z
N MET A 1 -6.41 20.71 -45.14
CA MET A 1 -5.13 20.74 -44.41
C MET A 1 -5.38 20.08 -43.07
N GLY A 2 -5.01 18.82 -42.90
CA GLY A 2 -5.10 18.17 -41.60
C GLY A 2 -3.93 18.65 -40.77
N GLU A 3 -4.21 19.30 -39.64
CA GLU A 3 -3.19 19.60 -38.64
C GLU A 3 -2.49 18.28 -38.29
N GLY A 4 -1.18 18.23 -38.52
CA GLY A 4 -0.38 17.06 -38.20
C GLY A 4 -0.52 16.75 -36.71
N LYS A 5 -0.79 15.49 -36.38
CA LYS A 5 -0.82 15.08 -34.97
C LYS A 5 0.53 15.43 -34.32
N PRO A 6 0.55 15.97 -33.09
CA PRO A 6 1.80 16.24 -32.38
C PRO A 6 2.62 14.96 -32.23
N ALA A 7 3.95 15.09 -32.14
CA ALA A 7 4.90 13.97 -32.14
C ALA A 7 4.62 12.93 -31.04
N TYR A 8 3.97 13.34 -29.94
CA TYR A 8 3.61 12.50 -28.79
C TYR A 8 2.09 12.38 -28.56
N TYR A 9 1.30 12.46 -29.62
CA TYR A 9 -0.17 12.37 -29.51
C TYR A 9 -0.63 11.11 -28.78
N VAL A 10 -1.38 11.30 -27.70
CA VAL A 10 -2.04 10.24 -26.93
C VAL A 10 -3.47 10.69 -26.61
N ALA A 11 -4.43 9.76 -26.61
CA ALA A 11 -5.85 10.10 -26.44
C ALA A 11 -6.18 10.74 -25.07
N ASN A 12 -5.41 10.40 -24.03
CA ASN A 12 -5.56 10.93 -22.69
C ASN A 12 -4.17 11.28 -22.07
N PRO A 13 -3.62 12.45 -22.38
CA PRO A 13 -2.28 12.85 -21.94
C PRO A 13 -2.17 13.00 -20.42
N GLY A 14 -3.25 13.38 -19.75
CA GLY A 14 -3.27 13.49 -18.28
C GLY A 14 -3.13 12.12 -17.59
N SER A 15 -3.76 11.08 -18.14
CA SER A 15 -3.57 9.71 -17.65
C SER A 15 -2.20 9.17 -18.03
N ALA A 16 -1.75 9.36 -19.28
CA ALA A 16 -0.44 8.89 -19.73
C ALA A 16 0.72 9.45 -18.89
N LEU A 17 0.69 10.76 -18.60
CA LEU A 17 1.68 11.39 -17.73
C LEU A 17 1.60 10.86 -16.30
N GLY A 18 0.39 10.64 -15.77
CA GLY A 18 0.21 10.03 -14.45
C GLY A 18 0.80 8.62 -14.36
N GLU A 19 0.58 7.79 -15.38
CA GLU A 19 1.15 6.44 -15.47
C GLU A 19 2.69 6.49 -15.56
N ALA A 20 3.24 7.42 -16.34
CA ALA A 20 4.68 7.56 -16.49
C ALA A 20 5.37 8.02 -15.19
N ILE A 21 4.77 8.97 -14.46
CA ILE A 21 5.24 9.41 -13.15
C ILE A 21 5.14 8.25 -12.14
N GLY A 22 4.03 7.50 -12.16
CA GLY A 22 3.85 6.31 -11.34
C GLY A 22 4.95 5.27 -11.57
N ALA A 23 5.26 4.97 -12.84
CA ALA A 23 6.32 4.02 -13.20
C ALA A 23 7.72 4.48 -12.79
N ALA A 24 8.02 5.79 -12.88
CA ALA A 24 9.28 6.34 -12.41
C ALA A 24 9.42 6.20 -10.88
N MET A 25 8.35 6.48 -10.14
CA MET A 25 8.28 6.28 -8.70
C MET A 25 8.45 4.80 -8.32
N GLU A 26 7.71 3.89 -8.96
CA GLU A 26 7.80 2.44 -8.73
C GLU A 26 9.22 1.91 -8.94
N SER A 27 9.91 2.39 -9.97
CA SER A 27 11.30 2.02 -10.25
C SER A 27 12.24 2.47 -9.13
N ALA A 28 12.07 3.69 -8.61
CA ALA A 28 12.86 4.22 -7.50
C ALA A 28 12.56 3.50 -6.17
N ILE A 29 11.30 3.13 -5.92
CA ILE A 29 10.92 2.29 -4.77
C ILE A 29 11.64 0.95 -4.86
N GLN A 30 11.63 0.32 -6.03
CA GLN A 30 12.28 -0.97 -6.21
C GLN A 30 13.79 -0.90 -5.96
N GLU A 31 14.46 0.16 -6.43
CA GLU A 31 15.88 0.39 -6.17
C GLU A 31 16.15 0.50 -4.65
N LEU A 32 15.44 1.39 -3.97
CA LEU A 32 15.59 1.63 -2.53
C LEU A 32 15.31 0.37 -1.69
N LEU A 33 14.18 -0.30 -1.93
CA LEU A 33 13.78 -1.46 -1.15
C LEU A 33 14.70 -2.67 -1.38
N SER A 34 15.27 -2.80 -2.58
CA SER A 34 16.28 -3.84 -2.84
C SER A 34 17.55 -3.58 -2.03
N GLN A 35 18.03 -2.34 -2.00
CA GLN A 35 19.21 -1.96 -1.23
C GLN A 35 19.02 -2.25 0.26
N ILE A 36 17.91 -1.79 0.85
CA ILE A 36 17.61 -2.04 2.27
C ILE A 36 17.47 -3.54 2.56
N ALA A 37 16.79 -4.29 1.70
CA ALA A 37 16.61 -5.73 1.90
C ALA A 37 17.97 -6.47 1.87
N ASP A 38 18.84 -6.13 0.92
CA ASP A 38 20.15 -6.77 0.76
C ASP A 38 21.06 -6.51 1.97
N GLU A 39 21.02 -5.31 2.55
CA GLU A 39 21.78 -4.95 3.77
C GLU A 39 21.43 -5.83 4.98
N TYR A 40 20.17 -6.28 5.06
CA TYR A 40 19.66 -7.15 6.13
C TYR A 40 19.66 -8.64 5.76
N GLY A 41 20.32 -9.03 4.67
CA GLY A 41 20.35 -10.42 4.19
C GLY A 41 18.96 -10.95 3.77
N CYS A 42 18.04 -10.04 3.46
CA CYS A 42 16.71 -10.31 2.96
C CYS A 42 16.67 -10.15 1.42
N HIS A 43 15.49 -10.35 0.84
CA HIS A 43 15.26 -10.23 -0.59
C HIS A 43 14.00 -9.40 -0.86
N TYR A 44 14.13 -8.38 -1.70
CA TYR A 44 12.96 -7.69 -2.25
C TYR A 44 12.48 -8.38 -3.53
N VAL A 45 11.24 -8.84 -3.52
CA VAL A 45 10.64 -9.65 -4.59
C VAL A 45 9.44 -8.91 -5.17
N THR A 46 9.45 -8.66 -6.48
CA THR A 46 8.36 -7.98 -7.22
C THR A 46 7.71 -8.87 -8.26
N SER A 47 8.14 -10.13 -8.37
CA SER A 47 7.60 -11.07 -9.35
C SER A 47 7.71 -12.52 -8.88
N GLY A 48 6.85 -13.38 -9.39
CA GLY A 48 6.84 -14.79 -9.02
C GLY A 48 8.18 -15.49 -9.31
N VAL A 49 8.64 -16.28 -8.33
CA VAL A 49 9.89 -17.04 -8.40
C VAL A 49 9.82 -18.24 -9.36
N ARG A 50 8.61 -18.73 -9.67
CA ARG A 50 8.40 -19.86 -10.58
C ARG A 50 8.18 -19.38 -12.00
N LYS A 51 8.75 -20.12 -12.97
CA LYS A 51 8.40 -19.93 -14.38
C LYS A 51 6.92 -20.25 -14.61
N THR A 52 6.30 -19.49 -15.50
CA THR A 52 4.96 -19.77 -16.04
C THR A 52 4.90 -21.15 -16.72
N LYS A 53 3.69 -21.66 -16.99
CA LYS A 53 3.51 -22.90 -17.77
C LYS A 53 4.24 -22.88 -19.12
N ALA A 54 4.43 -21.69 -19.71
CA ALA A 54 5.15 -21.47 -20.95
C ALA A 54 6.68 -21.28 -20.76
N GLY A 55 7.23 -21.53 -19.57
CA GLY A 55 8.66 -21.42 -19.28
C GLY A 55 9.20 -20.00 -19.10
N LYS A 56 8.35 -18.96 -19.22
CA LYS A 56 8.74 -17.54 -19.04
C LYS A 56 8.77 -17.15 -17.57
N LYS A 57 9.62 -16.18 -17.19
CA LYS A 57 9.60 -15.55 -15.86
C LYS A 57 8.21 -15.00 -15.58
N ALA A 58 7.66 -15.25 -14.39
CA ALA A 58 6.40 -14.65 -13.99
C ALA A 58 6.58 -13.13 -13.92
N LYS A 59 5.59 -12.37 -14.41
CA LYS A 59 5.60 -10.90 -14.34
C LYS A 59 4.93 -10.35 -13.07
N LYS A 60 4.04 -11.15 -12.48
CA LYS A 60 3.21 -10.81 -11.33
C LYS A 60 3.71 -11.56 -10.10
N LEU A 61 3.56 -10.96 -8.93
CA LEU A 61 3.79 -11.63 -7.66
C LEU A 61 2.44 -12.01 -7.08
N LEU A 62 2.02 -13.24 -7.41
CA LEU A 62 0.75 -13.77 -6.92
C LEU A 62 0.95 -14.45 -5.56
N MET A 63 0.26 -13.94 -4.54
CA MET A 63 0.17 -14.54 -3.21
C MET A 63 -1.24 -15.03 -2.96
N SER A 64 -1.39 -16.24 -2.41
CA SER A 64 -2.70 -16.79 -2.05
C SER A 64 -3.07 -16.53 -0.59
N ASP A 65 -4.36 -16.45 -0.27
CA ASP A 65 -4.88 -16.54 1.11
C ASP A 65 -5.13 -18.00 1.53
N ASN A 66 -5.74 -18.19 2.71
CA ASN A 66 -6.09 -19.53 3.24
C ASN A 66 -7.18 -20.26 2.42
N TYR A 67 -7.90 -19.56 1.56
CA TYR A 67 -8.97 -20.10 0.73
C TYR A 67 -8.54 -20.32 -0.73
N GLY A 68 -7.30 -19.96 -1.07
CA GLY A 68 -6.75 -20.09 -2.42
C GLY A 68 -7.04 -18.90 -3.34
N ASN A 69 -7.65 -17.82 -2.84
CA ASN A 69 -7.80 -16.58 -3.60
C ASN A 69 -6.41 -15.99 -3.86
N GLN A 70 -6.16 -15.51 -5.08
CA GLN A 70 -4.87 -14.95 -5.47
C GLN A 70 -4.92 -13.43 -5.54
N TYR A 71 -3.90 -12.80 -4.98
CA TYR A 71 -3.70 -11.37 -4.97
C TYR A 71 -2.39 -11.03 -5.67
N ASP A 72 -2.43 -10.05 -6.56
CA ASP A 72 -1.25 -9.48 -7.19
C ASP A 72 -0.71 -8.38 -6.29
N ILE A 73 0.49 -8.60 -5.75
CA ILE A 73 1.14 -7.70 -4.79
C ILE A 73 2.32 -7.03 -5.48
N ASP A 74 2.48 -5.71 -5.29
CA ASP A 74 3.54 -4.97 -5.98
C ASP A 74 4.94 -5.43 -5.52
N GLY A 75 5.13 -5.70 -4.23
CA GLY A 75 6.36 -6.30 -3.73
C GLY A 75 6.31 -6.88 -2.34
N VAL A 76 7.32 -7.70 -2.02
CA VAL A 76 7.48 -8.36 -0.73
C VAL A 76 8.95 -8.34 -0.33
N ILE A 77 9.24 -7.92 0.90
CA ILE A 77 10.55 -8.22 1.51
C ILE A 77 10.42 -9.58 2.20
N ALA A 78 11.28 -10.53 1.82
CA ALA A 78 11.32 -11.88 2.37
C ALA A 78 12.70 -12.16 2.98
N ASP A 79 12.76 -13.02 3.98
CA ASP A 79 14.04 -13.44 4.56
C ASP A 79 14.84 -14.37 3.62
N ALA A 80 16.04 -14.78 4.05
CA ALA A 80 16.89 -15.71 3.32
C ALA A 80 16.23 -17.08 3.01
N ALA A 81 15.19 -17.47 3.76
CA ALA A 81 14.40 -18.68 3.53
C ALA A 81 13.16 -18.43 2.65
N MET A 82 13.03 -17.23 2.07
CA MET A 82 11.90 -16.76 1.28
C MET A 82 10.57 -16.74 2.04
N ARG A 83 10.61 -16.57 3.37
CA ARG A 83 9.42 -16.30 4.17
C ARG A 83 9.10 -14.81 4.10
N PRO A 84 7.88 -14.41 3.73
CA PRO A 84 7.54 -13.00 3.57
C PRO A 84 7.52 -12.30 4.94
N LEU A 85 8.17 -11.15 5.04
CA LEU A 85 8.25 -10.32 6.26
C LEU A 85 7.45 -9.03 6.13
N ILE A 86 7.50 -8.38 4.95
CA ILE A 86 6.81 -7.10 4.72
C ILE A 86 6.08 -7.17 3.38
N LEU A 87 4.79 -6.87 3.38
CA LEU A 87 4.03 -6.60 2.16
C LEU A 87 4.19 -5.14 1.78
N VAL A 88 4.44 -4.87 0.50
CA VAL A 88 4.59 -3.51 -0.02
C VAL A 88 3.65 -3.33 -1.20
N GLU A 89 2.82 -2.29 -1.11
CA GLU A 89 2.01 -1.81 -2.22
C GLU A 89 2.39 -0.36 -2.54
N SER A 90 2.41 0.01 -3.81
CA SER A 90 2.60 1.39 -4.22
C SER A 90 1.48 1.84 -5.14
N LYS A 91 0.96 3.06 -4.92
CA LYS A 91 -0.14 3.57 -5.73
C LYS A 91 0.00 5.07 -5.95
N TYR A 92 0.04 5.44 -7.23
CA TYR A 92 -0.10 6.82 -7.66
C TYR A 92 -1.55 7.13 -8.05
N ILE A 93 -2.11 8.20 -7.48
CA ILE A 93 -3.44 8.70 -7.85
C ILE A 93 -3.40 10.21 -8.04
N ARG A 94 -3.73 10.68 -9.23
CA ARG A 94 -3.89 12.12 -9.48
C ARG A 94 -5.18 12.71 -8.92
N TYR A 95 -6.30 12.02 -9.11
CA TYR A 95 -7.65 12.48 -8.75
C TYR A 95 -8.33 11.53 -7.77
N LYS A 96 -8.99 12.09 -6.75
CA LYS A 96 -9.55 11.35 -5.60
C LYS A 96 -10.62 10.29 -5.94
N LYS A 97 -11.16 10.27 -7.17
CA LYS A 97 -12.30 9.42 -7.56
C LYS A 97 -12.07 7.91 -7.38
N HIS A 98 -10.80 7.46 -7.35
CA HIS A 98 -10.45 6.05 -7.17
C HIS A 98 -9.80 5.74 -5.81
N ASN A 99 -9.72 6.70 -4.89
CA ASN A 99 -9.02 6.48 -3.62
C ASN A 99 -9.63 5.34 -2.80
N ARG A 100 -10.96 5.27 -2.72
CA ARG A 100 -11.65 4.23 -1.94
C ARG A 100 -11.45 2.86 -2.55
N ASP A 101 -11.65 2.71 -3.85
CA ASP A 101 -11.48 1.44 -4.56
C ASP A 101 -10.05 0.93 -4.49
N LYS A 102 -9.07 1.83 -4.67
CA LYS A 102 -7.65 1.46 -4.62
C LYS A 102 -7.21 1.16 -3.20
N GLY A 103 -7.60 1.97 -2.22
CA GLY A 103 -7.28 1.71 -0.82
C GLY A 103 -7.91 0.42 -0.30
N SER A 104 -9.18 0.14 -0.64
CA SER A 104 -9.88 -1.07 -0.17
C SER A 104 -9.29 -2.35 -0.76
N TRP A 105 -8.74 -2.28 -1.98
CA TRP A 105 -7.97 -3.37 -2.56
C TRP A 105 -6.75 -3.71 -1.70
N ILE A 106 -5.97 -2.71 -1.26
CA ILE A 106 -4.81 -2.92 -0.37
C ILE A 106 -5.27 -3.56 0.95
N CYS A 107 -6.31 -2.99 1.59
CA CYS A 107 -6.88 -3.51 2.82
C CYS A 107 -7.26 -4.98 2.69
N THR A 108 -7.97 -5.33 1.61
CA THR A 108 -8.46 -6.69 1.37
C THR A 108 -7.31 -7.66 1.11
N ALA A 109 -6.39 -7.30 0.20
CA ALA A 109 -5.29 -8.15 -0.19
C ALA A 109 -4.32 -8.39 0.97
N HIS A 110 -3.86 -7.32 1.64
CA HIS A 110 -2.89 -7.43 2.72
C HIS A 110 -3.48 -8.17 3.92
N SER A 111 -4.72 -7.85 4.33
CA SER A 111 -5.37 -8.54 5.46
C SER A 111 -5.54 -10.03 5.19
N ALA A 112 -5.94 -10.41 3.97
CA ALA A 112 -6.12 -11.82 3.60
C ALA A 112 -4.80 -12.60 3.57
N ILE A 113 -3.74 -11.99 3.03
CA ILE A 113 -2.41 -12.60 2.97
C ILE A 113 -1.81 -12.74 4.37
N ARG A 114 -1.93 -11.74 5.23
CA ARG A 114 -1.40 -11.80 6.62
C ARG A 114 -1.99 -12.93 7.44
N LYS A 115 -3.27 -13.27 7.23
CA LYS A 115 -3.90 -14.44 7.86
C LYS A 115 -3.31 -15.78 7.41
N ARG A 116 -2.62 -15.84 6.27
CA ARG A 116 -1.97 -17.05 5.77
C ARG A 116 -0.49 -17.13 6.15
N TYR A 117 0.24 -16.03 5.98
CA TYR A 117 1.70 -16.02 6.17
C TYR A 117 2.05 -15.39 7.52
N HIS A 118 2.12 -16.24 8.55
CA HIS A 118 2.39 -15.80 9.93
C HIS A 118 3.78 -15.18 10.16
N SER A 119 4.68 -15.25 9.16
CA SER A 119 5.97 -14.55 9.19
C SER A 119 5.86 -13.06 8.89
N LEU A 120 4.73 -12.59 8.35
CA LEU A 120 4.52 -11.19 8.01
C LEU A 120 4.46 -10.33 9.27
N ARG A 121 5.41 -9.41 9.36
CA ARG A 121 5.57 -8.44 10.45
C ARG A 121 4.83 -7.15 10.13
N SER A 122 4.82 -6.73 8.86
CA SER A 122 4.24 -5.44 8.47
C SER A 122 3.56 -5.42 7.10
N SER A 123 2.67 -4.45 6.93
CA SER A 123 2.05 -4.03 5.68
C SER A 123 2.40 -2.57 5.45
N ILE A 124 3.01 -2.25 4.31
CA ILE A 124 3.39 -0.89 3.94
C ILE A 124 2.66 -0.51 2.65
N ALA A 125 2.11 0.70 2.62
CA ALA A 125 1.66 1.33 1.38
C ALA A 125 2.39 2.66 1.14
N ILE A 126 3.02 2.78 -0.02
CA ILE A 126 3.69 3.99 -0.49
C ILE A 126 2.73 4.67 -1.48
N LEU A 127 2.10 5.74 -1.02
CA LEU A 127 1.02 6.41 -1.72
C LEU A 127 1.50 7.73 -2.29
N ALA A 128 1.24 7.97 -3.57
CA ALA A 128 1.58 9.23 -4.21
C ALA A 128 0.34 9.92 -4.78
N GLY A 129 0.32 11.25 -4.67
CA GLY A 129 -0.70 12.11 -5.25
C GLY A 129 -1.82 12.48 -4.28
N SER A 130 -3.05 12.48 -4.78
CA SER A 130 -4.22 13.09 -4.13
C SER A 130 -5.02 12.05 -3.33
N TRP A 131 -4.52 11.67 -2.16
CA TRP A 131 -5.22 10.77 -1.24
C TRP A 131 -6.15 11.50 -0.28
N SER A 132 -7.31 10.90 0.02
CA SER A 132 -8.32 11.44 0.95
C SER A 132 -8.02 10.93 2.35
N LYS A 133 -8.25 11.79 3.35
CA LYS A 133 -8.12 11.42 4.78
C LYS A 133 -8.88 10.14 5.13
N SER A 134 -10.11 10.00 4.65
CA SER A 134 -10.94 8.81 4.89
C SER A 134 -10.36 7.53 4.28
N SER A 135 -9.65 7.61 3.16
CA SER A 135 -9.01 6.43 2.54
C SER A 135 -7.72 6.06 3.27
N ILE A 136 -6.97 7.06 3.73
CA ILE A 136 -5.79 6.87 4.57
C ILE A 136 -6.18 6.22 5.89
N ALA A 137 -7.15 6.80 6.60
CA ALA A 137 -7.66 6.27 7.88
C ALA A 137 -8.18 4.82 7.75
N MET A 138 -8.86 4.50 6.64
CA MET A 138 -9.31 3.13 6.35
C MET A 138 -8.13 2.15 6.17
N MET A 139 -7.03 2.57 5.53
CA MET A 139 -5.86 1.68 5.41
C MET A 139 -5.14 1.54 6.74
N GLU A 140 -5.00 2.62 7.50
CA GLU A 140 -4.41 2.61 8.84
C GLU A 140 -5.21 1.71 9.80
N SER A 141 -6.55 1.72 9.74
CA SER A 141 -7.40 0.82 10.53
C SER A 141 -7.29 -0.66 10.14
N HIS A 142 -6.54 -0.98 9.09
CA HIS A 142 -6.22 -2.35 8.64
C HIS A 142 -4.74 -2.69 8.90
N ASP A 143 -4.09 -1.97 9.84
CA ASP A 143 -2.67 -2.13 10.21
C ASP A 143 -1.71 -1.97 9.02
N ILE A 144 -2.05 -1.06 8.10
CA ILE A 144 -1.20 -0.69 6.96
C ILE A 144 -0.49 0.62 7.30
N THR A 145 0.84 0.58 7.37
CA THR A 145 1.68 1.76 7.55
C THR A 145 1.75 2.55 6.24
N ILE A 146 1.39 3.84 6.28
CA ILE A 146 1.32 4.70 5.11
C ILE A 146 2.51 5.65 5.00
N PHE A 147 3.12 5.70 3.81
CA PHE A 147 4.07 6.72 3.43
C PHE A 147 3.47 7.54 2.29
N LEU A 148 3.08 8.79 2.57
CA LEU A 148 2.38 9.64 1.62
C LEU A 148 3.34 10.66 0.98
N ILE A 149 3.39 10.65 -0.35
CA ILE A 149 4.01 11.67 -1.19
C ILE A 149 2.89 12.58 -1.74
N PRO A 150 2.68 13.79 -1.20
CA PRO A 150 1.53 14.62 -1.55
C PRO A 150 1.59 15.11 -3.00
N PHE A 151 0.43 15.19 -3.67
CA PHE A 151 0.31 15.73 -5.04
C PHE A 151 0.97 17.10 -5.23
N ASP A 152 0.88 17.97 -4.22
CA ASP A 152 1.47 19.31 -4.29
C ASP A 152 3.00 19.26 -4.37
N ALA A 153 3.64 18.35 -3.62
CA ALA A 153 5.08 18.14 -3.67
C ALA A 153 5.52 17.59 -5.03
N ILE A 154 4.79 16.62 -5.57
CA ILE A 154 5.03 16.06 -6.92
C ILE A 154 4.93 17.17 -7.98
N SER A 155 3.92 18.03 -7.86
CA SER A 155 3.69 19.10 -8.82
C SER A 155 4.79 20.17 -8.78
N MET A 156 5.34 20.46 -7.59
CA MET A 156 6.47 21.37 -7.43
C MET A 156 7.74 20.76 -8.02
N LEU A 157 8.03 19.50 -7.69
CA LEU A 157 9.18 18.76 -8.21
C LEU A 157 9.18 18.72 -9.73
N LEU A 158 8.04 18.40 -10.36
CA LEU A 158 7.94 18.37 -11.83
C LEU A 158 8.12 19.75 -12.47
N ALA A 159 7.78 20.82 -11.76
CA ALA A 159 7.98 22.18 -12.25
C ALA A 159 9.47 22.54 -12.37
N ASP A 160 10.34 21.95 -11.53
CA ASP A 160 11.80 22.13 -11.63
C ASP A 160 12.36 21.52 -12.93
N PHE A 161 11.67 20.51 -13.50
CA PHE A 161 11.94 19.93 -14.82
C PHE A 161 11.13 20.62 -15.95
N GLY A 162 10.50 21.76 -15.67
CA GLY A 162 9.69 22.51 -16.62
C GLY A 162 8.31 21.91 -16.93
N VAL A 163 7.93 20.80 -16.28
CA VAL A 163 6.66 20.10 -16.47
C VAL A 163 5.62 20.68 -15.50
N ASN A 164 4.77 21.57 -15.99
CA ASN A 164 3.70 22.14 -15.16
C ASN A 164 2.59 21.12 -14.91
N PHE A 165 2.56 20.50 -13.73
CA PHE A 165 1.59 19.46 -13.37
C PHE A 165 0.26 19.93 -12.77
N ARG A 166 0.02 21.25 -12.75
CA ARG A 166 -1.16 21.87 -12.14
C ARG A 166 -2.20 22.27 -13.17
N TRP A 167 -3.15 21.37 -13.40
CA TRP A 167 -4.35 21.64 -14.20
C TRP A 167 -5.53 20.76 -13.77
N GLY A 168 -6.76 21.21 -14.07
CA GLY A 168 -8.00 20.47 -13.83
C GLY A 168 -8.32 19.45 -14.93
N GLU A 169 -9.21 18.50 -14.63
CA GLU A 169 -9.52 17.36 -15.53
C GLU A 169 -9.99 17.75 -16.95
N LYS A 170 -10.56 18.96 -17.10
CA LYS A 170 -11.06 19.47 -18.39
C LYS A 170 -10.01 20.23 -19.22
N GLU A 171 -8.85 20.55 -18.66
CA GLU A 171 -7.81 21.36 -19.30
C GLU A 171 -6.86 20.48 -20.13
N LYS A 172 -7.35 19.95 -21.26
CA LYS A 172 -6.62 18.98 -22.09
C LYS A 172 -5.35 19.54 -22.73
N GLU A 173 -5.35 20.79 -23.17
CA GLU A 173 -4.18 21.42 -23.80
C GLU A 173 -2.99 21.48 -22.84
N LYS A 174 -3.22 21.92 -21.60
CA LYS A 174 -2.19 21.92 -20.55
C LYS A 174 -1.66 20.52 -20.27
N ALA A 175 -2.54 19.52 -20.34
CA ALA A 175 -2.14 18.12 -20.20
C ALA A 175 -1.23 17.65 -21.33
N TYR A 176 -1.52 18.05 -22.58
CA TYR A 176 -0.65 17.77 -23.72
C TYR A 176 0.70 18.46 -23.61
N GLU A 177 0.73 19.74 -23.27
CA GLU A 177 1.98 20.49 -23.08
C GLU A 177 2.88 19.82 -22.02
N ALA A 178 2.29 19.43 -20.88
CA ALA A 178 3.03 18.74 -19.83
C ALA A 178 3.51 17.36 -20.27
N TRP A 179 2.69 16.60 -20.98
CA TRP A 179 3.05 15.29 -21.51
C TRP A 179 4.17 15.37 -22.55
N GLU A 180 4.12 16.35 -23.45
CA GLU A 180 5.18 16.58 -24.43
C GLU A 180 6.49 16.93 -23.74
N LYS A 181 6.48 17.87 -22.80
CA LYS A 181 7.67 18.22 -22.01
C LYS A 181 8.25 17.03 -21.27
N TYR A 182 7.42 16.20 -20.64
CA TYR A 182 7.88 14.99 -19.96
C TYR A 182 8.52 13.98 -20.94
N ASN A 183 7.97 13.83 -22.15
CA ASN A 183 8.56 12.92 -23.14
C ASN A 183 9.91 13.42 -23.68
N LEU A 184 10.09 14.74 -23.76
CA LEU A 184 11.34 15.37 -24.17
C LEU A 184 12.44 15.26 -23.11
N MET A 185 12.10 14.94 -21.86
CA MET A 185 13.08 14.63 -20.82
C MET A 185 13.89 13.39 -21.22
N SER A 186 15.18 13.44 -20.92
CA SER A 186 16.08 12.29 -20.98
C SER A 186 15.65 11.19 -20.00
N ASP A 187 16.11 9.97 -20.24
CA ASP A 187 15.83 8.85 -19.33
C ASP A 187 16.43 9.08 -17.94
N GLU A 188 17.58 9.74 -17.84
CA GLU A 188 18.19 10.13 -16.57
C GLU A 188 17.31 11.11 -15.80
N GLU A 189 16.78 12.16 -16.46
CA GLU A 189 15.86 13.10 -15.81
C GLU A 189 14.58 12.40 -15.30
N LYS A 190 14.04 11.44 -16.05
CA LYS A 190 12.88 10.64 -15.62
C LYS A 190 13.20 9.77 -14.41
N ILE A 191 14.41 9.18 -14.36
CA ILE A 191 14.90 8.45 -13.17
C ILE A 191 15.03 9.39 -11.98
N GLN A 192 15.59 10.59 -12.18
CA GLN A 192 15.74 11.59 -11.13
C GLN A 192 14.39 12.08 -10.59
N VAL A 193 13.35 12.19 -11.43
CA VAL A 193 11.97 12.45 -10.94
C VAL A 193 11.52 11.38 -9.95
N GLY A 194 11.68 10.11 -10.30
CA GLY A 194 11.33 9.00 -9.41
C GLY A 194 12.09 9.03 -8.09
N ARG A 195 13.41 9.21 -8.14
CA ARG A 195 14.27 9.31 -6.95
C ARG A 195 13.89 10.49 -6.06
N ALA A 196 13.71 11.67 -6.64
CA ALA A 196 13.32 12.86 -5.90
C ALA A 196 11.94 12.74 -5.26
N MET A 197 11.02 11.97 -5.86
CA MET A 197 9.73 11.65 -5.21
C MET A 197 9.93 10.77 -3.98
N ILE A 198 10.77 9.74 -4.06
CA ILE A 198 11.01 8.81 -2.95
C ILE A 198 11.80 9.44 -1.82
N GLN A 199 12.72 10.36 -2.10
CA GLN A 199 13.46 11.14 -1.10
C GLN A 199 12.54 11.87 -0.10
N LEU A 200 11.31 12.21 -0.50
CA LEU A 200 10.32 12.86 0.39
C LEU A 200 9.86 11.96 1.56
N VAL A 201 10.03 10.64 1.43
CA VAL A 201 9.61 9.65 2.44
C VAL A 201 10.74 8.70 2.85
N GLU A 202 11.88 8.72 2.15
CA GLU A 202 12.99 7.78 2.28
C GLU A 202 13.45 7.59 3.73
N ASP A 203 13.84 8.66 4.43
CA ASP A 203 14.28 8.58 5.83
C ASP A 203 13.32 7.82 6.75
N LYS A 204 12.01 8.08 6.60
CA LYS A 204 10.98 7.45 7.45
C LYS A 204 10.72 6.02 7.01
N LEU A 205 10.72 5.77 5.71
CA LEU A 205 10.51 4.45 5.12
C LEU A 205 11.65 3.50 5.51
N THR A 206 12.89 3.94 5.31
CA THR A 206 14.11 3.19 5.64
C THR A 206 14.13 2.84 7.12
N ARG A 207 14.04 3.82 8.03
CA ARG A 207 14.02 3.56 9.48
C ARG A 207 12.92 2.60 9.91
N ARG A 208 11.73 2.71 9.29
CA ARG A 208 10.62 1.79 9.59
C ARG A 208 10.95 0.37 9.16
N ILE A 209 11.50 0.18 7.96
CA ILE A 209 11.86 -1.15 7.45
C ILE A 209 12.99 -1.73 8.28
N GLU A 210 14.04 -0.97 8.55
CA GLU A 210 15.17 -1.38 9.41
C GLU A 210 14.65 -1.89 10.76
N ALA A 211 13.75 -1.16 11.42
CA ALA A 211 13.15 -1.57 12.69
C ALA A 211 12.31 -2.86 12.59
N ILE A 212 11.71 -3.14 11.43
CA ILE A 212 10.94 -4.38 11.21
C ILE A 212 11.86 -5.58 10.96
N LEU A 213 12.99 -5.34 10.28
CA LEU A 213 13.98 -6.36 9.91
C LEU A 213 14.99 -6.65 11.02
N ASP A 214 15.09 -5.79 12.03
CA ASP A 214 15.95 -6.00 13.19
C ASP A 214 15.45 -7.17 14.06
N ASP A 215 16.07 -8.33 13.89
CA ASP A 215 15.81 -9.53 14.67
C ASP A 215 16.55 -9.57 16.04
N SER A 216 17.27 -8.50 16.40
CA SER A 216 17.88 -8.38 17.74
C SER A 216 16.89 -7.95 18.82
N VAL A 217 15.74 -7.40 18.43
CA VAL A 217 14.68 -6.96 19.33
C VAL A 217 13.89 -8.16 19.85
N GLU A 218 13.71 -8.24 21.17
CA GLU A 218 12.87 -9.26 21.80
C GLU A 218 11.41 -9.06 21.40
N ARG A 219 10.71 -10.15 21.11
CA ARG A 219 9.30 -10.10 20.69
C ARG A 219 8.41 -10.13 21.91
N GLU A 220 7.56 -9.13 22.03
CA GLU A 220 6.56 -9.02 23.07
C GLU A 220 5.16 -9.18 22.48
N ILE A 221 4.23 -9.70 23.28
CA ILE A 221 2.81 -9.73 22.93
C ILE A 221 2.23 -8.36 23.27
N GLU A 222 1.91 -7.57 22.24
CA GLU A 222 1.31 -6.23 22.43
C GLU A 222 -0.18 -6.30 22.76
N LYS A 223 -0.88 -7.29 22.19
CA LYS A 223 -2.32 -7.50 22.43
C LYS A 223 -2.79 -8.89 22.08
N ILE A 224 -3.95 -9.27 22.63
CA ILE A 224 -4.66 -10.50 22.31
C ILE A 224 -6.08 -10.16 21.91
N ILE A 225 -6.53 -10.76 20.80
CA ILE A 225 -7.88 -10.57 20.28
C ILE A 225 -8.62 -11.89 20.39
N VAL A 226 -9.74 -11.89 21.10
CA VAL A 226 -10.67 -13.01 21.16
C VAL A 226 -11.88 -12.67 20.31
N GLU A 227 -12.11 -13.47 19.27
CA GLU A 227 -13.30 -13.39 18.42
C GLU A 227 -14.27 -14.51 18.79
N LEU A 228 -15.42 -14.14 19.34
CA LEU A 228 -16.53 -15.04 19.60
C LEU A 228 -17.52 -14.94 18.44
N VAL A 229 -17.91 -16.09 17.88
CA VAL A 229 -18.90 -16.16 16.80
C VAL A 229 -20.06 -17.06 17.23
N SER A 230 -21.27 -16.51 17.29
CA SER A 230 -22.46 -17.29 17.60
C SER A 230 -22.89 -18.14 16.40
N ASN A 231 -23.65 -19.20 16.64
CA ASN A 231 -24.25 -20.02 15.57
C ASN A 231 -25.27 -19.25 14.71
N LEU A 232 -25.70 -18.06 15.14
CA LEU A 232 -26.57 -17.15 14.38
C LEU A 232 -25.78 -16.09 13.60
N GLY A 233 -24.45 -16.07 13.74
CA GLY A 233 -23.55 -15.17 13.01
C GLY A 233 -23.27 -13.85 13.73
N GLU A 234 -23.61 -13.72 15.01
CA GLU A 234 -23.18 -12.58 15.82
C GLU A 234 -21.67 -12.69 16.07
N VAL A 235 -20.97 -11.56 16.00
CA VAL A 235 -19.53 -11.49 16.24
C VAL A 235 -19.27 -10.52 17.37
N LYS A 236 -18.58 -10.99 18.41
CA LYS A 236 -18.03 -10.14 19.47
C LYS A 236 -16.51 -10.26 19.47
N VAL A 237 -15.84 -9.11 19.34
CA VAL A 237 -14.39 -9.00 19.35
C VAL A 237 -13.99 -8.28 20.63
N ILE A 238 -13.11 -8.91 21.40
CA ILE A 238 -12.62 -8.37 22.67
C ILE A 238 -11.10 -8.34 22.59
N GLU A 239 -10.51 -7.20 22.95
CA GLU A 239 -9.07 -6.97 22.97
C GLU A 239 -8.58 -6.95 24.43
N PHE A 240 -7.46 -7.63 24.69
CA PHE A 240 -6.79 -7.73 25.98
C PHE A 240 -5.33 -7.31 25.85
N GLU A 241 -4.77 -6.71 26.91
CA GLU A 241 -3.37 -6.26 26.94
C GLU A 241 -2.42 -7.39 27.38
N SER A 242 -2.94 -8.48 27.95
CA SER A 242 -2.13 -9.61 28.42
C SER A 242 -2.76 -10.99 28.16
N VAL A 243 -1.90 -12.01 28.18
CA VAL A 243 -2.30 -13.43 28.09
C VAL A 243 -3.20 -13.83 29.25
N ASP A 244 -2.86 -13.38 30.45
CA ASP A 244 -3.58 -13.77 31.66
C ASP A 244 -5.02 -13.23 31.64
N GLU A 245 -5.22 -11.96 31.25
CA GLU A 245 -6.57 -11.39 31.13
C GLU A 245 -7.45 -12.12 30.11
N ALA A 246 -6.86 -12.52 28.98
CA ALA A 246 -7.57 -13.28 27.95
C ALA A 246 -7.97 -14.68 28.45
N ILE A 247 -7.08 -15.36 29.19
CA ILE A 247 -7.38 -16.67 29.79
C ILE A 247 -8.47 -16.52 30.86
N GLU A 248 -8.34 -15.56 31.77
CA GLU A 248 -9.34 -15.28 32.81
C GLU A 248 -10.71 -14.98 32.20
N PHE A 249 -10.76 -14.30 31.05
CA PHE A 249 -12.00 -14.09 30.31
C PHE A 249 -12.59 -15.39 29.77
N LEU A 250 -11.77 -16.25 29.16
CA LEU A 250 -12.19 -17.52 28.57
C LEU A 250 -12.63 -18.56 29.62
N GLU A 251 -12.13 -18.47 30.86
CA GLU A 251 -12.49 -19.37 31.96
C GLU A 251 -13.78 -18.98 32.69
N ARG A 252 -14.43 -17.86 32.33
CA ARG A 252 -15.69 -17.44 32.96
C ARG A 252 -16.82 -18.40 32.63
N GLU A 253 -17.54 -18.87 33.66
CA GLU A 253 -18.70 -19.77 33.49
C GLU A 253 -19.85 -19.14 32.68
N ASP A 254 -19.90 -17.81 32.58
CA ASP A 254 -20.96 -17.08 31.90
C ASP A 254 -20.61 -16.61 30.48
N ILE A 255 -19.54 -17.16 29.86
CA ILE A 255 -19.12 -16.75 28.52
C ILE A 255 -20.22 -16.92 27.46
N ASP A 256 -21.05 -17.96 27.58
CA ASP A 256 -22.20 -18.18 26.69
C ASP A 256 -23.26 -17.07 26.80
N SER A 257 -23.29 -16.35 27.93
CA SER A 257 -24.22 -15.23 28.16
C SER A 257 -23.77 -13.92 27.51
N VAL A 258 -22.54 -13.88 26.96
CA VAL A 258 -21.95 -12.67 26.35
C VAL A 258 -22.77 -12.18 25.15
N PHE A 259 -23.39 -13.07 24.38
CA PHE A 259 -24.31 -12.72 23.30
C PHE A 259 -25.71 -12.34 23.77
N LEU A 260 -26.13 -12.75 24.98
CA LEU A 260 -27.45 -12.45 25.53
C LEU A 260 -27.55 -11.03 26.10
N LYS A 261 -26.42 -10.39 26.41
CA LYS A 261 -26.34 -8.99 26.84
C LYS A 261 -26.09 -8.12 25.61
N THR A 262 -27.08 -7.32 25.21
CA THR A 262 -26.95 -6.38 24.10
C THR A 262 -26.49 -5.01 24.59
N ASP A 263 -25.23 -4.71 24.25
CA ASP A 263 -24.56 -3.42 24.30
C ASP A 263 -24.37 -2.83 22.89
N SER A 264 -25.17 -3.32 21.92
CA SER A 264 -25.03 -2.95 20.52
C SER A 264 -25.38 -1.49 20.28
N LEU A 265 -24.60 -0.86 19.40
CA LEU A 265 -24.98 0.37 18.75
C LEU A 265 -26.24 0.13 17.89
N THR A 266 -27.06 1.16 17.82
CA THR A 266 -28.16 1.32 16.89
C THR A 266 -27.66 1.95 15.59
N LEU A 267 -28.46 1.89 14.53
CA LEU A 267 -28.17 2.58 13.27
C LEU A 267 -28.12 4.13 13.39
N PHE A 268 -28.51 4.67 14.54
CA PHE A 268 -28.60 6.11 14.80
C PHE A 268 -27.52 6.61 15.76
N ASP A 269 -26.72 5.71 16.33
CA ASP A 269 -25.58 6.13 17.14
C ASP A 269 -24.53 6.80 16.25
N PRO A 270 -23.90 7.89 16.73
CA PRO A 270 -22.94 8.63 15.93
C PRO A 270 -21.71 7.78 15.63
N PRO A 271 -21.05 8.01 14.47
CA PRO A 271 -19.77 7.37 14.20
C PRO A 271 -18.73 7.82 15.25
N PRO A 272 -17.68 7.02 15.49
CA PRO A 272 -16.58 7.43 16.35
C PRO A 272 -15.98 8.77 15.90
N GLU A 273 -15.71 9.68 16.84
CA GLU A 273 -14.96 10.89 16.55
C GLU A 273 -13.49 10.53 16.34
N TYR A 274 -12.95 10.84 15.15
CA TYR A 274 -11.53 10.71 14.86
C TYR A 274 -10.84 12.05 15.16
N GLY A 275 -9.94 12.04 16.15
CA GLY A 275 -9.05 13.17 16.49
C GLY A 275 -7.93 13.39 15.48
#